data_AF-A0A7U9RFA7-F1
#
_entry.id   AF-A0A7U9RFA7-F1
#
_cell.length_a   1.000
_cell.length_b   1.000
_cell.length_c   1.000
_cell.angle_alpha   90.00
_cell.angle_beta   90.00
_cell.angle_gamma   90.00
#
_symmetry.space_group_name_H-M   'P 1'
#
loop_
_entity.id
_entity.type
_entity.pdbx_description
1 polymer ?
#
loop_
_entity_poly.entity_id
_entity_poly.type
_entity_poly.pdbx_seq_one_letter_code
_entity_poly.pdbx_strand_id
1 'polypeptide(L)' 'MLSDYAEFAYKCTDFYHPNDEGGLKFDDPDIGVEWPITPDTKLIMSDKDTKWGGIKEYVKSRENG' A
#
# COMPACT_ATOMS: atom_id res chain seq x y z
N MET A 1 19.38 -5.75 -5.09
CA MET A 1 18.99 -7.08 -5.59
C MET A 1 17.85 -7.56 -4.72
N LEU A 2 16.69 -7.83 -5.31
CA LEU A 2 15.60 -8.54 -4.63
C LEU A 2 15.89 -10.05 -4.76
N SER A 3 15.51 -10.84 -3.75
CA SER A 3 15.68 -12.30 -3.73
C SER A 3 14.35 -13.00 -3.94
N ASP A 4 14.39 -14.24 -4.43
CA ASP A 4 13.19 -15.07 -4.64
C ASP A 4 12.44 -15.38 -3.34
N TYR A 5 13.15 -15.38 -2.21
CA TYR A 5 12.59 -15.49 -0.88
C TYR A 5 13.02 -14.30 -0.03
N ALA A 6 12.07 -13.72 0.70
CA ALA A 6 12.31 -12.70 1.70
C ALA A 6 11.37 -12.93 2.90
N GLU A 7 11.89 -12.74 4.10
CA GLU A 7 11.13 -12.79 5.34
C GLU A 7 11.13 -11.41 5.99
N PHE A 8 9.95 -10.94 6.37
CA PHE A 8 9.75 -9.64 7.01
C PHE A 8 9.14 -9.84 8.40
N ALA A 9 9.75 -9.23 9.41
CA ALA A 9 9.24 -9.24 10.78
C ALA A 9 9.23 -7.81 11.33
N TYR A 10 8.15 -7.43 11.99
CA TYR A 10 7.99 -6.12 12.62
C TYR A 10 7.27 -6.26 13.97
N LYS A 11 7.58 -5.36 14.91
CA LYS A 11 6.93 -5.31 16.22
C LYS A 11 5.76 -4.32 16.16
N CYS A 12 4.62 -4.72 16.69
CA CYS A 12 3.44 -3.86 16.84
C CYS A 12 3.29 -3.39 18.29
N THR A 13 2.66 -2.24 18.48
CA THR A 13 2.26 -1.75 19.80
C THR A 13 0.95 -2.35 20.29
N ASP A 14 0.17 -2.94 19.38
CA ASP A 14 -1.15 -3.53 19.67
C ASP A 14 -1.44 -4.75 18.76
N PHE A 15 -2.51 -5.46 19.06
CA PHE A 15 -3.01 -6.59 18.27
C PHE A 15 -3.70 -6.13 16.98
N TYR A 16 -3.71 -7.00 15.98
CA TYR A 16 -4.36 -6.73 14.70
C TYR A 16 -5.89 -6.70 14.83
N HIS A 17 -6.51 -5.64 14.30
CA HIS A 17 -7.95 -5.48 14.19
C HIS A 17 -8.33 -5.05 12.76
N PRO A 18 -9.05 -5.88 11.96
CA PRO A 18 -9.30 -5.60 10.54
C PRO A 18 -10.02 -4.27 10.25
N ASN A 19 -10.86 -3.79 11.18
CA ASN A 19 -11.63 -2.56 10.99
C ASN A 19 -10.78 -1.28 11.16
N ASP A 20 -9.57 -1.42 11.70
CA ASP A 20 -8.67 -0.30 11.96
C ASP A 20 -7.64 -0.17 10.82
N GLU A 21 -7.66 -1.09 9.87
CA GLU A 21 -6.80 -1.08 8.70
C GLU A 21 -7.28 -0.08 7.65
N GLY A 22 -6.33 0.66 7.09
CA GLY A 22 -6.52 1.49 5.91
C GLY A 22 -5.35 1.32 4.95
N GLY A 23 -5.55 1.71 3.71
CA GLY A 23 -4.51 1.72 2.70
C GLY A 23 -4.71 2.80 1.65
N LEU A 24 -3.66 3.00 0.86
CA LEU A 24 -3.64 3.88 -0.30
C LEU A 24 -3.10 3.10 -1.49
N LYS A 25 -3.45 3.54 -2.68
CA LYS A 25 -2.91 3.00 -3.92
C LYS A 25 -1.37 3.06 -3.90
N PHE A 26 -0.71 1.95 -4.19
CA PHE A 26 0.76 1.83 -4.04
C PHE A 26 1.55 2.72 -5.02
N ASP A 27 1.00 2.99 -6.21
CA ASP A 27 1.58 3.77 -7.32
C ASP A 27 0.84 5.10 -7.52
N ASP A 28 0.34 5.69 -6.43
CA ASP A 28 -0.32 6.99 -6.51
C ASP A 28 0.67 8.08 -6.97
N PRO A 29 0.42 8.76 -8.12
CA PRO A 29 1.30 9.80 -8.63
C PRO A 29 1.36 11.05 -7.75
N ASP A 30 0.36 11.30 -6.90
CA ASP A 30 0.34 12.40 -5.95
C ASP A 30 1.22 12.13 -4.72
N ILE A 31 1.48 10.84 -4.40
CA ILE A 31 2.49 10.45 -3.40
C ILE A 31 3.88 10.43 -4.06
N GLY A 32 3.97 9.96 -5.30
CA GLY A 32 5.19 10.02 -6.11
C GLY A 32 6.31 9.09 -5.65
N VAL A 33 5.98 7.89 -5.15
CA VAL A 33 6.99 6.91 -4.73
C VAL A 33 7.69 6.29 -5.95
N GLU A 34 9.00 6.48 -6.04
CA GLU A 34 9.84 5.85 -7.07
C GLU A 34 10.23 4.43 -6.67
N TRP A 35 9.33 3.48 -6.90
CA TRP A 35 9.64 2.06 -6.67
C TRP A 35 10.67 1.55 -7.69
N PRO A 36 11.65 0.73 -7.27
CA PRO A 36 12.66 0.14 -8.17
C PRO A 36 12.09 -1.03 -8.99
N ILE A 37 11.01 -0.76 -9.73
CA ILE A 37 10.25 -1.72 -10.54
C ILE A 37 10.71 -1.56 -11.99
N THR A 38 11.13 -2.65 -12.63
CA THR A 38 11.50 -2.65 -14.05
C THR A 38 10.27 -2.91 -14.92
N PRO A 39 10.25 -2.51 -16.21
CA PRO A 39 9.10 -2.72 -17.10
C PRO A 39 8.66 -4.18 -17.26
N ASP A 40 9.57 -5.13 -17.06
CA ASP A 40 9.35 -6.57 -17.11
C ASP A 40 8.91 -7.18 -15.75
N THR A 41 8.90 -6.39 -14.67
CA THR A 41 8.48 -6.86 -13.36
C THR A 41 6.97 -7.06 -13.33
N LYS A 42 6.54 -8.33 -13.24
CA LYS A 42 5.16 -8.67 -12.93
C LYS A 42 4.92 -8.53 -11.43
N LEU A 43 4.21 -7.48 -11.02
CA LEU A 43 3.79 -7.30 -9.64
C LEU A 43 2.75 -8.37 -9.26
N ILE A 44 2.95 -8.99 -8.09
CA ILE A 44 1.99 -9.89 -7.47
C ILE A 44 1.42 -9.13 -6.27
N MET A 45 0.19 -8.68 -6.40
CA MET A 45 -0.51 -7.89 -5.40
C MET A 45 -1.68 -8.70 -4.84
N SER A 46 -2.04 -8.45 -3.58
CA SER A 46 -3.27 -9.01 -3.02
C SER A 46 -4.51 -8.31 -3.60
N ASP A 47 -5.65 -9.00 -3.61
CA ASP A 47 -6.93 -8.40 -4.03
C ASP A 47 -7.35 -7.21 -3.16
N LYS A 48 -6.84 -7.11 -1.92
CA LYS A 48 -7.11 -6.00 -1.02
C LYS A 48 -6.36 -4.75 -1.45
N ASP A 49 -5.07 -4.90 -1.76
CA ASP A 49 -4.19 -3.77 -2.06
C ASP A 49 -4.49 -3.13 -3.42
N THR A 50 -5.14 -3.87 -4.31
CA THR A 50 -5.61 -3.37 -5.62
C THR A 50 -6.87 -2.50 -5.53
N LYS A 51 -7.53 -2.44 -4.36
CA LYS A 51 -8.81 -1.73 -4.18
C LYS A 51 -8.70 -0.38 -3.48
N TRP A 52 -7.53 -0.04 -2.94
CA TRP A 52 -7.35 1.24 -2.24
C TRP A 52 -7.39 2.43 -3.21
N GLY A 53 -8.04 3.50 -2.77
CA GLY A 53 -8.09 4.77 -3.48
C GLY A 53 -6.78 5.57 -3.35
N GLY A 54 -6.72 6.68 -4.08
CA GLY A 54 -5.59 7.60 -4.01
C GLY A 54 -5.65 8.56 -2.81
N ILE A 55 -4.52 9.20 -2.49
CA ILE A 55 -4.39 10.13 -1.37
C ILE A 55 -5.33 11.33 -1.48
N LYS A 56 -5.58 11.83 -2.70
CA LYS A 56 -6.54 12.93 -2.92
C LYS A 56 -7.97 12.55 -2.54
N GLU A 57 -8.38 11.34 -2.89
CA GLU A 57 -9.71 10.83 -2.56
C GLU A 57 -9.84 10.63 -1.03
N TYR A 58 -8.81 10.04 -0.42
CA TYR A 58 -8.73 9.86 1.03
C TYR A 58 -8.85 11.18 1.80
N VAL A 59 -8.14 12.24 1.36
CA VAL A 59 -8.22 13.55 2.01
C VAL A 59 -9.64 14.12 1.88
N LYS A 60 -10.22 14.09 0.68
CA LYS A 60 -11.59 14.57 0.45
C LYS A 60 -12.63 13.85 1.30
N SER A 61 -12.50 12.54 1.51
CA SER A 61 -13.46 11.80 2.33
C SER A 61 -13.41 12.21 3.81
N ARG A 62 -12.30 12.79 4.27
CA ARG A 62 -12.13 13.27 5.65
C ARG A 62 -12.51 14.74 5.84
N GLU A 63 -12.49 15.54 4.78
CA GLU A 63 -12.95 16.93 4.82
C GLU A 63 -14.48 17.05 4.82
N ASN A 64 -15.19 16.03 4.34
CA ASN A 64 -16.66 15.99 4.30
C ASN A 64 -17.30 15.34 5.55
N GLY A 65 -16.51 15.11 6.62
CA GLY A 65 -16.93 14.47 7.86
C GLY A 65 -16.98 15.43 9.05
#